data_AF-A0A811TJI8-F1
#
_entry.id   AF-A0A811TJI8-F1
#
_cell.length_a   1.000
_cell.length_b   1.000
_cell.length_c   1.000
_cell.angle_alpha   90.00
_cell.angle_beta   90.00
_cell.angle_gamma   90.00
#
_symmetry.space_group_name_H-M   'P 1'
#
loop_
_entity.id
_entity.type
_entity.pdbx_description
1 polymer ?
#
loop_
_entity_poly.entity_id
_entity_poly.type
_entity_poly.pdbx_seq_one_letter_code
_entity_poly.pdbx_strand_id
1 'polypeptide(L)'
;MNKKTVPLLVAAILLAGIFAGIAIAEVPVQIKKLEKEYQITEKNYKETKRVYEIARAGQQDAVQRYREIKAAEKDPEVLQSAAKEYVLDSIDAMIAKLEVLKVNAERAEQQGYAPFNGVERINTHILNLEQIKKDVNNADTPQELKDAVKELRSGWKVTKKEAKYFVSRTANNRIENFLIKADRVSVKLETVVEQLESSRADTANLTQNLEMFKKEVEAANESYKKAREIHQGETGFDSTGCIINDASSDASLREANEYMIEAREHIRQANLILKDIFKEVKESRSAVFLNGTGSLYAEGNGRAAIFGNVTINLSAENATIVVSRNAEVTVNGNGTRVELENGNIKYQGYGSFDVSGEQIHFAISGNDIVLEAAGTGRVLLCGNGTYHIDNTDSDLQGAIHQWTAPYAIQGTMFGQQPQPQQQKNGWRR
;
A
#
# COMPACT_ATOMS: atom_id res chain seq x y z
N MET A 1 1.17 -8.68 2.64
CA MET A 1 0.50 -7.38 2.46
C MET A 1 -0.59 -7.50 1.41
N ASN A 2 -1.83 -7.24 1.80
CA ASN A 2 -3.04 -7.41 0.99
C ASN A 2 -3.16 -6.27 -0.07
N LYS A 3 -3.98 -6.43 -1.12
CA LYS A 3 -4.22 -5.47 -2.24
C LYS A 3 -4.50 -4.00 -1.85
N LYS A 4 -4.62 -3.66 -0.55
CA LYS A 4 -5.11 -2.38 -0.02
C LYS A 4 -4.11 -1.58 0.83
N THR A 5 -2.94 -2.10 1.22
CA THR A 5 -2.05 -1.39 2.18
C THR A 5 -1.07 -0.41 1.55
N VAL A 6 -0.53 -0.72 0.36
CA VAL A 6 0.32 0.20 -0.41
C VAL A 6 -0.42 1.46 -0.90
N PRO A 7 -1.68 1.39 -1.42
CA PRO A 7 -2.37 2.58 -1.89
C PRO A 7 -2.73 3.57 -0.78
N LEU A 8 -2.87 3.15 0.48
CA LEU A 8 -3.25 4.04 1.58
C LEU A 8 -2.08 4.94 2.04
N LEU A 9 -0.86 4.38 2.16
CA LEU A 9 0.35 5.15 2.46
C LEU A 9 0.77 6.04 1.27
N VAL A 10 0.54 5.60 0.03
CA VAL A 10 0.77 6.44 -1.16
C VAL A 10 -0.27 7.56 -1.24
N ALA A 11 -1.54 7.31 -0.90
CA ALA A 11 -2.57 8.34 -0.77
C ALA A 11 -2.25 9.35 0.34
N ALA A 12 -1.68 8.89 1.47
CA ALA A 12 -1.15 9.75 2.53
C ALA A 12 -0.07 10.71 2.03
N ILE A 13 0.88 10.16 1.27
CA ILE A 13 2.00 10.90 0.70
C ILE A 13 1.52 11.89 -0.38
N LEU A 14 0.52 11.49 -1.18
CA LEU A 14 -0.13 12.31 -2.21
C LEU A 14 -0.90 13.47 -1.60
N LEU A 15 -1.77 13.19 -0.62
CA LEU A 15 -2.50 14.23 0.11
C LEU A 15 -1.51 15.22 0.73
N ALA A 16 -0.48 14.76 1.43
CA ALA A 16 0.53 15.66 2.01
C ALA A 16 1.41 16.38 0.97
N GLY A 17 1.73 15.76 -0.17
CA GLY A 17 2.57 16.35 -1.22
C GLY A 17 1.87 17.47 -2.00
N ILE A 18 0.54 17.37 -2.15
CA ILE A 18 -0.32 18.46 -2.65
C ILE A 18 -0.19 19.72 -1.75
N PHE A 19 0.16 19.57 -0.46
CA PHE A 19 0.28 20.68 0.48
C PHE A 19 1.71 21.25 0.64
N ALA A 20 2.76 20.59 0.11
CA ALA A 20 4.15 21.07 0.15
C ALA A 20 4.60 21.82 -1.12
N GLY A 21 3.70 22.01 -2.10
CA GLY A 21 4.07 22.58 -3.41
C GLY A 21 5.00 21.68 -4.25
N ILE A 22 5.07 20.38 -3.92
CA ILE A 22 5.81 19.42 -4.73
C ILE A 22 4.82 18.83 -5.72
N ALA A 23 4.91 19.25 -6.99
CA ALA A 23 4.12 18.65 -8.05
C ALA A 23 4.49 17.16 -8.22
N ILE A 24 3.47 16.31 -8.20
CA ILE A 24 3.64 14.85 -8.21
C ILE A 24 3.35 14.31 -9.63
N ALA A 25 3.94 14.95 -10.63
CA ALA A 25 3.71 14.63 -12.05
C ALA A 25 4.24 13.23 -12.43
N GLU A 26 5.20 12.67 -11.68
CA GLU A 26 5.72 11.32 -11.93
C GLU A 26 4.79 10.19 -11.48
N VAL A 27 3.90 10.45 -10.52
CA VAL A 27 3.11 9.38 -9.89
C VAL A 27 2.08 8.75 -10.82
N PRO A 28 1.33 9.45 -11.70
CA PRO A 28 0.39 8.81 -12.62
C PRO A 28 1.07 7.90 -13.66
N VAL A 29 2.24 8.31 -14.18
CA VAL A 29 3.00 7.52 -15.17
C VAL A 29 3.66 6.31 -14.50
N GLN A 30 4.26 6.51 -13.32
CA GLN A 30 4.78 5.41 -12.51
C GLN A 30 3.66 4.45 -12.10
N ILE A 31 2.48 4.94 -11.68
CA ILE A 31 1.30 4.11 -11.34
C ILE A 31 0.88 3.26 -12.54
N LYS A 32 0.71 3.83 -13.74
CA LYS A 32 0.32 3.06 -14.93
C LYS A 32 1.36 2.00 -15.32
N LYS A 33 2.64 2.31 -15.18
CA LYS A 33 3.73 1.33 -15.42
C LYS A 33 3.71 0.22 -14.37
N LEU A 34 3.60 0.58 -13.09
CA LEU A 34 3.43 -0.34 -11.95
C LEU A 34 2.17 -1.21 -12.11
N GLU A 35 1.07 -0.66 -12.61
CA GLU A 35 -0.17 -1.40 -12.87
C GLU A 35 0.00 -2.44 -13.99
N LYS A 36 0.66 -2.09 -15.10
CA LYS A 36 0.94 -3.03 -16.19
C LYS A 36 1.89 -4.16 -15.75
N GLU A 37 3.00 -3.82 -15.09
CA GLU A 37 3.95 -4.80 -14.55
C GLU A 37 3.29 -5.71 -13.50
N TYR A 38 2.42 -5.12 -12.66
CA TYR A 38 1.61 -5.85 -11.69
C TYR A 38 0.63 -6.82 -12.36
N GLN A 39 -0.09 -6.40 -13.41
CA GLN A 39 -1.04 -7.25 -14.13
C GLN A 39 -0.36 -8.45 -14.77
N ILE A 40 0.81 -8.24 -15.41
CA ILE A 40 1.61 -9.32 -16.01
C ILE A 40 2.05 -10.30 -14.91
N THR A 41 2.62 -9.79 -13.82
CA THR A 41 3.06 -10.62 -12.69
C THR A 41 1.91 -11.36 -12.03
N GLU A 42 0.73 -10.73 -11.89
CA GLU A 42 -0.47 -11.35 -11.33
C GLU A 42 -1.01 -12.46 -12.25
N LYS A 43 -0.97 -12.27 -13.58
CA LYS A 43 -1.36 -13.30 -14.54
C LYS A 43 -0.43 -14.50 -14.47
N ASN A 44 0.88 -14.28 -14.50
CA ASN A 44 1.88 -15.35 -14.40
C ASN A 44 1.70 -16.12 -13.08
N TYR A 45 1.58 -15.41 -11.95
CA TYR A 45 1.33 -16.03 -10.66
C TYR A 45 0.06 -16.91 -10.64
N LYS A 46 -1.05 -16.43 -11.22
CA LYS A 46 -2.30 -17.19 -11.29
C LYS A 46 -2.15 -18.46 -12.12
N GLU A 47 -1.45 -18.38 -13.25
CA GLU A 47 -1.23 -19.53 -14.12
C GLU A 47 -0.34 -20.58 -13.43
N THR A 48 0.79 -20.17 -12.87
CA THR A 48 1.67 -21.08 -12.12
C THR A 48 0.96 -21.70 -10.93
N LYS A 49 0.11 -20.93 -10.24
CA LYS A 49 -0.70 -21.44 -9.12
C LYS A 49 -1.72 -22.47 -9.59
N ARG A 50 -2.35 -22.28 -10.76
CA ARG A 50 -3.27 -23.25 -11.35
C ARG A 50 -2.56 -24.56 -11.66
N VAL A 51 -1.36 -24.51 -12.24
CA VAL A 51 -0.53 -25.70 -12.48
C VAL A 51 -0.24 -26.43 -11.17
N TYR A 52 0.13 -25.71 -10.12
CA TYR A 52 0.31 -26.28 -8.78
C TYR A 52 -0.96 -26.93 -8.22
N GLU A 53 -2.13 -26.29 -8.38
CA GLU A 53 -3.41 -26.84 -7.92
C GLU A 53 -3.75 -28.16 -8.64
N ILE A 54 -3.48 -28.24 -9.95
CA ILE A 54 -3.63 -29.49 -10.73
C ILE A 54 -2.66 -30.56 -10.25
N ALA A 55 -1.37 -30.25 -10.12
CA ALA A 55 -0.35 -31.19 -9.68
C ALA A 55 -0.65 -31.72 -8.26
N ARG A 56 -1.13 -30.84 -7.37
CA ARG A 56 -1.54 -31.21 -6.01
C ARG A 56 -2.75 -32.15 -6.00
N ALA A 57 -3.74 -31.93 -6.87
CA ALA A 57 -4.88 -32.84 -7.01
C ALA A 57 -4.41 -34.21 -7.51
N GLY A 58 -3.56 -34.26 -8.54
CA GLY A 58 -2.96 -35.51 -9.03
C GLY A 58 -2.20 -36.26 -7.93
N GLN A 59 -1.39 -35.55 -7.14
CA GLN A 59 -0.72 -36.14 -5.97
C GLN A 59 -1.71 -36.75 -4.98
N GLN A 60 -2.83 -36.07 -4.67
CA GLN A 60 -3.84 -36.59 -3.74
C GLN A 60 -4.49 -37.86 -4.27
N ASP A 61 -4.81 -37.90 -5.57
CA ASP A 61 -5.36 -39.07 -6.23
C ASP A 61 -4.36 -40.24 -6.22
N ALA A 62 -3.08 -40.00 -6.52
CA ALA A 62 -2.05 -41.02 -6.51
C ALA A 62 -1.79 -41.59 -5.10
N VAL A 63 -1.84 -40.74 -4.06
CA VAL A 63 -1.81 -41.19 -2.65
C VAL A 63 -2.97 -42.15 -2.37
N GLN A 64 -4.17 -41.80 -2.83
CA GLN A 64 -5.37 -42.61 -2.59
C GLN A 64 -5.30 -43.95 -3.34
N ARG A 65 -4.97 -43.91 -4.65
CA ARG A 65 -4.75 -45.11 -5.47
C ARG A 65 -3.72 -46.04 -4.86
N TYR A 66 -2.57 -45.52 -4.43
CA TYR A 66 -1.52 -46.32 -3.79
C TYR A 66 -2.01 -47.00 -2.51
N ARG A 67 -2.80 -46.31 -1.68
CA ARG A 67 -3.36 -46.89 -0.44
C ARG A 67 -4.32 -48.03 -0.74
N GLU A 68 -5.18 -47.86 -1.74
CA GLU A 68 -6.16 -48.87 -2.15
C GLU A 68 -5.46 -50.11 -2.72
N ILE A 69 -4.52 -49.92 -3.66
CA ILE A 69 -3.72 -51.02 -4.23
C ILE A 69 -2.95 -51.74 -3.13
N LYS A 70 -2.29 -51.02 -2.22
CA LYS A 70 -1.56 -51.63 -1.11
C LYS A 70 -2.43 -52.47 -0.18
N ALA A 71 -3.71 -52.12 -0.04
CA ALA A 71 -4.66 -52.87 0.77
C ALA A 71 -5.15 -54.14 0.06
N ALA A 72 -5.45 -54.03 -1.24
CA ALA A 72 -6.07 -55.10 -2.03
C ALA A 72 -5.06 -56.09 -2.64
N GLU A 73 -3.88 -55.62 -3.03
CA GLU A 73 -2.91 -56.37 -3.82
C GLU A 73 -1.73 -56.87 -2.97
N LYS A 74 -1.14 -57.99 -3.39
CA LYS A 74 0.08 -58.57 -2.79
C LYS A 74 1.21 -58.77 -3.80
N ASP A 75 0.91 -58.68 -5.10
CA ASP A 75 1.92 -58.73 -6.16
C ASP A 75 2.98 -57.62 -5.98
N PRO A 76 4.26 -57.99 -5.78
CA PRO A 76 5.35 -57.02 -5.66
C PRO A 76 5.49 -56.06 -6.86
N GLU A 77 5.23 -56.51 -8.08
CA GLU A 77 5.38 -55.67 -9.29
C GLU A 77 4.30 -54.59 -9.35
N VAL A 78 3.06 -54.96 -9.01
CA VAL A 78 1.93 -54.01 -8.94
C VAL A 78 2.16 -52.99 -7.81
N LEU A 79 2.64 -53.45 -6.66
CA LEU A 79 2.97 -52.56 -5.53
C LEU A 79 4.13 -51.61 -5.83
N GLN A 80 5.15 -52.08 -6.55
CA GLN A 80 6.28 -51.25 -6.98
C GLN A 80 5.83 -50.20 -7.99
N SER A 81 5.03 -50.59 -8.98
CA SER A 81 4.47 -49.67 -9.99
C SER A 81 3.62 -48.58 -9.35
N ALA A 82 2.71 -48.96 -8.44
CA ALA A 82 1.85 -48.00 -7.74
C ALA A 82 2.67 -47.07 -6.81
N ALA A 83 3.73 -47.58 -6.17
CA ALA A 83 4.61 -46.75 -5.36
C ALA A 83 5.39 -45.73 -6.22
N LYS A 84 5.84 -46.14 -7.40
CA LYS A 84 6.55 -45.28 -8.36
C LYS A 84 5.66 -44.14 -8.83
N GLU A 85 4.42 -44.44 -9.26
CA GLU A 85 3.42 -43.43 -9.64
C GLU A 85 3.17 -42.41 -8.52
N TYR A 86 2.90 -42.89 -7.29
CA TYR A 86 2.71 -42.03 -6.13
C TYR A 86 3.88 -41.07 -5.87
N VAL A 87 5.12 -41.57 -6.00
CA VAL A 87 6.32 -40.76 -5.75
C VAL A 87 6.51 -39.73 -6.86
N LEU A 88 6.31 -40.10 -8.13
CA LEU A 88 6.43 -39.18 -9.27
C LEU A 88 5.43 -38.02 -9.16
N ASP A 89 4.15 -38.32 -8.90
CA ASP A 89 3.12 -37.28 -8.74
C ASP A 89 3.39 -36.40 -7.52
N SER A 90 3.98 -36.96 -6.47
CA SER A 90 4.44 -36.18 -5.32
C SER A 90 5.58 -35.24 -5.66
N ILE A 91 6.54 -35.66 -6.48
CA ILE A 91 7.64 -34.81 -6.95
C ILE A 91 7.09 -33.67 -7.83
N ASP A 92 6.15 -33.97 -8.73
CA ASP A 92 5.54 -32.95 -9.59
C ASP A 92 4.80 -31.87 -8.79
N ALA A 93 4.06 -32.27 -7.74
CA ALA A 93 3.44 -31.30 -6.83
C ALA A 93 4.47 -30.47 -6.04
N MET A 94 5.63 -31.06 -5.67
CA MET A 94 6.71 -30.33 -5.00
C MET A 94 7.37 -29.31 -5.95
N ILE A 95 7.69 -29.69 -7.18
CA ILE A 95 8.25 -28.81 -8.21
C ILE A 95 7.28 -27.67 -8.50
N ALA A 96 6.01 -27.96 -8.76
CA ALA A 96 5.01 -26.93 -9.05
C ALA A 96 4.84 -25.96 -7.86
N LYS A 97 4.97 -26.43 -6.61
CA LYS A 97 4.96 -25.56 -5.43
C LYS A 97 6.17 -24.61 -5.41
N LEU A 98 7.35 -25.11 -5.78
CA LEU A 98 8.55 -24.29 -5.86
C LEU A 98 8.48 -23.27 -6.99
N GLU A 99 7.88 -23.61 -8.13
CA GLU A 99 7.63 -22.66 -9.21
C GLU A 99 6.72 -21.50 -8.77
N VAL A 100 5.66 -21.77 -7.98
CA VAL A 100 4.86 -20.70 -7.36
C VAL A 100 5.71 -19.83 -6.43
N LEU A 101 6.63 -20.42 -5.67
CA LEU A 101 7.52 -19.68 -4.79
C LEU A 101 8.54 -18.85 -5.58
N LYS A 102 9.04 -19.37 -6.71
CA LYS A 102 9.96 -18.69 -7.61
C LYS A 102 9.37 -17.40 -8.15
N VAL A 103 8.12 -17.42 -8.64
CA VAL A 103 7.42 -16.19 -9.07
C VAL A 103 7.34 -15.15 -7.95
N ASN A 104 7.13 -15.59 -6.70
CA ASN A 104 7.14 -14.68 -5.55
C ASN A 104 8.54 -14.15 -5.22
N ALA A 105 9.58 -14.96 -5.40
CA ALA A 105 10.97 -14.60 -5.20
C ALA A 105 11.43 -13.57 -6.25
N GLU A 106 11.15 -13.81 -7.53
CA GLU A 106 11.42 -12.88 -8.64
C GLU A 106 10.79 -11.51 -8.35
N ARG A 107 9.54 -11.51 -7.91
CA ARG A 107 8.86 -10.27 -7.49
C ARG A 107 9.53 -9.61 -6.30
N ALA A 108 9.98 -10.37 -5.31
CA ALA A 108 10.66 -9.82 -4.15
C ALA A 108 12.00 -9.18 -4.55
N GLU A 109 12.75 -9.80 -5.46
CA GLU A 109 14.02 -9.28 -6.00
C GLU A 109 13.79 -7.98 -6.78
N GLN A 110 12.82 -7.96 -7.70
CA GLN A 110 12.44 -6.76 -8.46
C GLN A 110 12.04 -5.58 -7.56
N GLN A 111 11.42 -5.89 -6.41
CA GLN A 111 10.96 -4.88 -5.46
C GLN A 111 12.02 -4.50 -4.41
N GLY A 112 13.21 -5.10 -4.44
CA GLY A 112 14.27 -4.87 -3.45
C GLY A 112 13.95 -5.42 -2.06
N TYR A 113 13.05 -6.40 -1.96
CA TYR A 113 12.67 -7.04 -0.70
C TYR A 113 13.33 -8.40 -0.48
N ALA A 114 13.92 -8.99 -1.52
CA ALA A 114 14.59 -10.28 -1.38
C ALA A 114 15.84 -10.15 -0.48
N PRO A 115 16.01 -11.01 0.53
CA PRO A 115 17.15 -10.97 1.45
C PRO A 115 18.45 -11.52 0.85
N PHE A 116 18.35 -12.36 -0.19
CA PHE A 116 19.42 -13.04 -0.92
C PHE A 116 18.85 -13.55 -2.25
N ASN A 117 19.68 -14.19 -3.09
CA ASN A 117 19.26 -14.75 -4.39
C ASN A 117 18.36 -15.98 -4.19
N GLY A 118 17.05 -15.73 -4.01
CA GLY A 118 16.06 -16.76 -3.73
C GLY A 118 15.71 -17.55 -4.98
N VAL A 119 15.68 -16.90 -6.15
CA VAL A 119 15.36 -17.54 -7.43
C VAL A 119 16.37 -18.62 -7.78
N GLU A 120 17.68 -18.31 -7.67
CA GLU A 120 18.75 -19.27 -7.92
C GLU A 120 18.62 -20.49 -7.00
N ARG A 121 18.42 -20.26 -5.70
CA ARG A 121 18.27 -21.34 -4.72
C ARG A 121 17.06 -22.23 -5.03
N ILE A 122 15.93 -21.64 -5.39
CA ILE A 122 14.71 -22.38 -5.74
C ILE A 122 14.94 -23.22 -6.99
N ASN A 123 15.64 -22.69 -8.01
CA ASN A 123 16.00 -23.45 -9.20
C ASN A 123 16.91 -24.65 -8.86
N THR A 124 17.88 -24.50 -7.97
CA THR A 124 18.70 -25.63 -7.49
C THR A 124 17.84 -26.73 -6.87
N HIS A 125 16.87 -26.38 -6.03
CA HIS A 125 15.96 -27.37 -5.44
C HIS A 125 15.06 -28.03 -6.48
N ILE A 126 14.58 -27.29 -7.49
CA ILE A 126 13.82 -27.86 -8.61
C ILE A 126 14.66 -28.87 -9.38
N LEU A 127 15.90 -28.53 -9.75
CA LEU A 127 16.81 -29.43 -10.47
C LEU A 127 17.11 -30.71 -9.66
N ASN A 128 17.29 -30.60 -8.35
CA ASN A 128 17.47 -31.76 -7.48
C ASN A 128 16.22 -32.67 -7.48
N LEU A 129 15.02 -32.08 -7.41
CA LEU A 129 13.78 -32.84 -7.50
C LEU A 129 13.59 -33.50 -8.87
N GLU A 130 13.95 -32.82 -9.96
CA GLU A 130 13.93 -33.39 -11.31
C GLU A 130 14.93 -34.55 -11.47
N GLN A 131 16.09 -34.48 -10.82
CA GLN A 131 17.04 -35.58 -10.81
C GLN A 131 16.47 -36.79 -10.06
N ILE A 132 15.95 -36.58 -8.85
CA ILE A 132 15.29 -37.65 -8.08
C ILE A 132 14.10 -38.24 -8.86
N LYS A 133 13.36 -37.41 -9.63
CA LYS A 133 12.30 -37.89 -10.52
C LYS A 133 12.82 -38.88 -11.56
N LYS A 134 13.98 -38.60 -12.16
CA LYS A 134 14.64 -39.52 -13.11
C LYS A 134 15.06 -40.81 -12.40
N ASP A 135 15.61 -40.73 -11.20
CA ASP A 135 16.05 -41.90 -10.44
C ASP A 135 14.86 -42.79 -10.05
N VAL A 136 13.73 -42.20 -9.66
CA VAL A 136 12.46 -42.92 -9.45
C VAL A 136 11.98 -43.58 -10.74
N ASN A 137 12.04 -42.87 -11.87
CA ASN A 137 11.68 -43.40 -13.19
C ASN A 137 12.58 -44.55 -13.66
N ASN A 138 13.85 -44.54 -13.29
CA ASN A 138 14.83 -45.57 -13.68
C ASN A 138 14.99 -46.67 -12.63
N ALA A 139 14.29 -46.60 -11.50
CA ALA A 139 14.33 -47.65 -10.50
C ALA A 139 13.64 -48.91 -11.01
N ASP A 140 14.44 -49.96 -11.19
CA ASP A 140 14.03 -51.30 -11.62
C ASP A 140 13.84 -52.23 -10.42
N THR A 141 14.52 -51.94 -9.31
CA THR A 141 14.39 -52.73 -8.07
C THR A 141 13.66 -51.99 -6.94
N PRO A 142 13.01 -52.72 -6.02
CA PRO A 142 12.43 -52.11 -4.81
C PRO A 142 13.45 -51.37 -3.94
N GLN A 143 14.72 -51.74 -4.01
CA GLN A 143 15.78 -51.10 -3.22
C GLN A 143 16.17 -49.75 -3.82
N GLU A 144 16.35 -49.65 -5.13
CA GLU A 144 16.58 -48.39 -5.85
C GLU A 144 15.44 -47.40 -5.60
N LEU A 145 14.19 -47.85 -5.69
CA LEU A 145 13.03 -47.01 -5.40
C LEU A 145 13.03 -46.51 -3.95
N LYS A 146 13.37 -47.37 -2.97
CA LYS A 146 13.47 -46.97 -1.56
C LYS A 146 14.55 -45.92 -1.34
N ASP A 147 15.69 -46.06 -2.02
CA ASP A 147 16.81 -45.14 -1.85
C ASP A 147 16.49 -43.77 -2.48
N ALA A 148 15.90 -43.73 -3.67
CA ALA A 148 15.37 -42.49 -4.26
C ALA A 148 14.31 -41.81 -3.37
N VAL A 149 13.43 -42.60 -2.73
CA VAL A 149 12.44 -42.06 -1.78
C VAL A 149 13.08 -41.51 -0.51
N LYS A 150 14.16 -42.12 0.00
CA LYS A 150 14.90 -41.57 1.15
C LYS A 150 15.53 -40.23 0.79
N GLU A 151 16.16 -40.15 -0.38
CA GLU A 151 16.75 -38.92 -0.90
C GLU A 151 15.69 -37.82 -1.11
N LEU A 152 14.54 -38.16 -1.68
CA LEU A 152 13.40 -37.24 -1.79
C LEU A 152 13.00 -36.67 -0.43
N ARG A 153 12.90 -37.52 0.59
CA ARG A 153 12.46 -37.11 1.94
C ARG A 153 13.47 -36.19 2.61
N SER A 154 14.76 -36.50 2.54
CA SER A 154 15.82 -35.68 3.13
C SER A 154 15.95 -34.35 2.38
N GLY A 155 16.00 -34.38 1.05
CA GLY A 155 16.06 -33.19 0.19
C GLY A 155 14.87 -32.27 0.43
N TRP A 156 13.64 -32.79 0.38
CA TRP A 156 12.45 -31.98 0.60
C TRP A 156 12.35 -31.40 2.02
N LYS A 157 12.89 -32.07 3.04
CA LYS A 157 12.98 -31.51 4.39
C LYS A 157 13.82 -30.23 4.38
N VAL A 158 14.99 -30.26 3.74
CA VAL A 158 15.89 -29.11 3.60
C VAL A 158 15.22 -28.01 2.80
N THR A 159 14.72 -28.32 1.60
CA THR A 159 14.04 -27.36 0.71
C THR A 159 12.91 -26.60 1.42
N LYS A 160 12.08 -27.29 2.20
CA LYS A 160 10.99 -26.64 2.95
C LYS A 160 11.47 -25.61 3.97
N LYS A 161 12.57 -25.89 4.65
CA LYS A 161 13.13 -25.01 5.69
C LYS A 161 13.76 -23.78 5.05
N GLU A 162 14.57 -23.95 4.01
CA GLU A 162 15.18 -22.83 3.28
C GLU A 162 14.13 -21.94 2.61
N ALA A 163 13.10 -22.55 1.99
CA ALA A 163 11.97 -21.83 1.43
C ALA A 163 11.23 -20.99 2.49
N LYS A 164 11.00 -21.55 3.69
CA LYS A 164 10.38 -20.82 4.81
C LYS A 164 11.27 -19.67 5.27
N TYR A 165 12.58 -19.90 5.39
CA TYR A 165 13.54 -18.86 5.79
C TYR A 165 13.55 -17.69 4.80
N PHE A 166 13.58 -17.98 3.49
CA PHE A 166 13.49 -16.96 2.45
C PHE A 166 12.21 -16.13 2.56
N VAL A 167 11.04 -16.79 2.70
CA VAL A 167 9.75 -16.11 2.85
C VAL A 167 9.71 -15.26 4.13
N SER A 168 10.23 -15.79 5.22
CA SER A 168 10.32 -15.13 6.53
C SER A 168 11.12 -13.83 6.43
N ARG A 169 12.36 -13.90 5.93
CA ARG A 169 13.21 -12.71 5.76
C ARG A 169 12.67 -11.71 4.75
N THR A 170 12.08 -12.19 3.64
CA THR A 170 11.41 -11.31 2.67
C THR A 170 10.26 -10.52 3.31
N ALA A 171 9.46 -11.18 4.15
CA ALA A 171 8.39 -10.50 4.87
C ALA A 171 8.92 -9.55 5.94
N ASN A 172 10.04 -9.87 6.60
CA ASN A 172 10.71 -8.96 7.53
C ASN A 172 11.17 -7.66 6.85
N ASN A 173 11.80 -7.75 5.66
CA ASN A 173 12.20 -6.58 4.87
C ASN A 173 10.99 -5.73 4.43
N ARG A 174 9.85 -6.37 4.17
CA ARG A 174 8.60 -5.64 3.86
C ARG A 174 8.05 -4.90 5.07
N ILE A 175 8.16 -5.48 6.28
CA ILE A 175 7.79 -4.83 7.53
C ILE A 175 8.68 -3.61 7.77
N GLU A 176 10.00 -3.74 7.63
CA GLU A 176 10.94 -2.61 7.74
C GLU A 176 10.55 -1.43 6.83
N ASN A 177 10.29 -1.71 5.55
CA ASN A 177 9.85 -0.68 4.62
C ASN A 177 8.46 -0.11 4.95
N PHE A 178 7.57 -0.87 5.60
CA PHE A 178 6.32 -0.31 6.13
C PHE A 178 6.62 0.67 7.27
N LEU A 179 7.47 0.29 8.23
CA LEU A 179 7.83 1.14 9.38
C LEU A 179 8.44 2.47 8.92
N ILE A 180 9.41 2.43 8.00
CA ILE A 180 10.02 3.65 7.41
C ILE A 180 8.95 4.56 6.77
N LYS A 181 7.93 3.99 6.12
CA LYS A 181 6.85 4.77 5.52
C LYS A 181 5.87 5.29 6.56
N ALA A 182 5.60 4.50 7.60
CA ALA A 182 4.74 4.88 8.71
C ALA A 182 5.31 6.11 9.44
N ASP A 183 6.62 6.14 9.69
CA ASP A 183 7.30 7.30 10.30
C ASP A 183 7.10 8.57 9.47
N ARG A 184 7.32 8.49 8.15
CA ARG A 184 7.12 9.63 7.25
C ARG A 184 5.67 10.09 7.22
N VAL A 185 4.71 9.16 7.33
CA VAL A 185 3.29 9.48 7.36
C VAL A 185 2.90 10.11 8.69
N SER A 186 3.45 9.64 9.82
CA SER A 186 3.27 10.27 11.14
C SER A 186 3.67 11.73 11.11
N VAL A 187 4.87 12.06 10.62
CA VAL A 187 5.36 13.45 10.52
C VAL A 187 4.42 14.30 9.66
N LYS A 188 3.94 13.77 8.53
CA LYS A 188 3.00 14.48 7.66
C LYS A 188 1.64 14.72 8.32
N LEU A 189 1.16 13.76 9.09
CA LEU A 189 -0.10 13.88 9.82
C LEU A 189 0.02 14.89 10.96
N GLU A 190 1.14 14.94 11.67
CA GLU A 190 1.43 15.99 12.66
C GLU A 190 1.31 17.39 12.04
N THR A 191 1.96 17.61 10.88
CA THR A 191 1.83 18.88 10.15
C THR A 191 0.38 19.18 9.75
N VAL A 192 -0.40 18.16 9.39
CA VAL A 192 -1.83 18.31 9.06
C VAL A 192 -2.64 18.73 10.28
N VAL A 193 -2.37 18.15 11.46
CA VAL A 193 -3.00 18.51 12.73
C VAL A 193 -2.66 19.96 13.08
N GLU A 194 -1.39 20.35 13.08
CA GLU A 194 -0.94 21.71 13.39
C GLU A 194 -1.63 22.77 12.50
N GLN A 195 -1.79 22.47 11.21
CA GLN A 195 -2.49 23.34 10.26
C GLN A 195 -3.98 23.47 10.59
N LEU A 196 -4.63 22.36 10.95
CA LEU A 196 -6.05 22.35 11.32
C LEU A 196 -6.29 23.12 12.62
N GLU A 197 -5.42 22.94 13.62
CA GLU A 197 -5.45 23.69 14.89
C GLU A 197 -5.26 25.19 14.65
N SER A 198 -4.30 25.57 13.79
CA SER A 198 -4.09 26.97 13.40
C SER A 198 -5.31 27.58 12.73
N SER A 199 -6.12 26.77 12.03
CA SER A 199 -7.40 27.17 11.43
C SER A 199 -8.61 27.07 12.39
N ARG A 200 -8.37 26.78 13.68
CA ARG A 200 -9.40 26.61 14.72
C ARG A 200 -10.38 25.45 14.46
N ALA A 201 -9.96 24.44 13.69
CA ALA A 201 -10.72 23.20 13.56
C ALA A 201 -10.57 22.35 14.84
N ASP A 202 -11.60 21.58 15.17
CA ASP A 202 -11.50 20.57 16.23
C ASP A 202 -10.66 19.38 15.72
N THR A 203 -9.53 19.13 16.37
CA THR A 203 -8.57 18.07 16.05
C THR A 203 -8.48 17.01 17.14
N ALA A 204 -9.33 17.03 18.17
CA ALA A 204 -9.17 16.16 19.34
C ALA A 204 -9.11 14.67 18.97
N ASN A 205 -10.04 14.21 18.12
CA ASN A 205 -10.09 12.82 17.67
C ASN A 205 -8.95 12.49 16.68
N LEU A 206 -8.58 13.43 15.81
CA LEU A 206 -7.45 13.29 14.90
C LEU A 206 -6.12 13.09 15.65
N THR A 207 -5.86 13.91 16.67
CA THR A 207 -4.68 13.83 17.53
C THR A 207 -4.65 12.52 18.29
N GLN A 208 -5.76 12.11 18.89
CA GLN A 208 -5.88 10.82 19.58
C GLN A 208 -5.59 9.65 18.64
N ASN A 209 -6.20 9.63 17.45
CA ASN A 209 -5.98 8.58 16.47
C ASN A 209 -4.52 8.54 15.98
N LEU A 210 -3.88 9.71 15.81
CA LEU A 210 -2.46 9.78 15.45
C LEU A 210 -1.56 9.20 16.56
N GLU A 211 -1.85 9.45 17.83
CA GLU A 211 -1.13 8.83 18.95
C GLU A 211 -1.30 7.30 18.96
N MET A 212 -2.53 6.81 18.77
CA MET A 212 -2.77 5.36 18.68
C MET A 212 -2.05 4.74 17.48
N PHE A 213 -2.05 5.41 16.33
CA PHE A 213 -1.32 4.96 15.15
C PHE A 213 0.18 4.80 15.44
N LYS A 214 0.82 5.81 16.04
CA LYS A 214 2.24 5.77 16.43
C LYS A 214 2.51 4.64 17.43
N LYS A 215 1.63 4.43 18.40
CA LYS A 215 1.76 3.34 19.37
C LYS A 215 1.74 1.96 18.70
N GLU A 216 0.83 1.73 17.77
CA GLU A 216 0.79 0.48 17.00
C GLU A 216 2.03 0.31 16.09
N VAL A 217 2.54 1.41 15.52
CA VAL A 217 3.79 1.38 14.73
C VAL A 217 4.99 1.01 15.60
N GLU A 218 5.09 1.56 16.82
CA GLU A 218 6.19 1.22 17.74
C GLU A 218 6.10 -0.24 18.20
N ALA A 219 4.90 -0.74 18.54
CA ALA A 219 4.72 -2.15 18.89
C ALA A 219 5.10 -3.09 17.73
N ALA A 220 4.75 -2.71 16.48
CA ALA A 220 5.21 -3.44 15.30
C ALA A 220 6.73 -3.40 15.13
N ASN A 221 7.38 -2.27 15.44
CA ASN A 221 8.82 -2.09 15.40
C ASN A 221 9.56 -2.95 16.42
N GLU A 222 9.03 -3.07 17.64
CA GLU A 222 9.57 -3.94 18.68
C GLU A 222 9.57 -5.41 18.26
N SER A 223 8.43 -5.94 17.79
CA SER A 223 8.36 -7.32 17.31
C SER A 223 9.20 -7.52 16.03
N TYR A 224 9.27 -6.54 15.13
CA TYR A 224 10.17 -6.55 13.98
C TYR A 224 11.65 -6.70 14.39
N LYS A 225 12.12 -5.92 15.38
CA LYS A 225 13.51 -5.98 15.86
C LYS A 225 13.86 -7.38 16.38
N LYS A 226 12.98 -7.98 17.19
CA LYS A 226 13.18 -9.35 17.71
C LYS A 226 13.26 -10.39 16.57
N ALA A 227 12.36 -10.32 15.59
CA ALA A 227 12.41 -11.19 14.42
C ALA A 227 13.69 -10.99 13.59
N ARG A 228 14.14 -9.73 13.46
CA ARG A 228 15.38 -9.38 12.73
C ARG A 228 16.61 -9.93 13.42
N GLU A 229 16.71 -9.81 14.74
CA GLU A 229 17.82 -10.34 15.54
C GLU A 229 17.97 -11.85 15.35
N ILE A 230 16.86 -12.59 15.39
CA ILE A 230 16.87 -14.05 15.14
C ILE A 230 17.38 -14.37 13.73
N HIS A 231 16.95 -13.63 12.72
CA HIS A 231 17.42 -13.83 11.35
C HIS A 231 18.91 -13.47 11.15
N GLN A 232 19.43 -12.52 11.92
CA GLN A 232 20.82 -12.05 11.85
C GLN A 232 21.80 -12.90 12.66
N GLY A 233 21.33 -13.63 13.67
CA GLY A 233 22.18 -14.47 14.53
C GLY A 233 22.81 -15.68 13.84
N GLU A 234 22.51 -15.92 12.55
CA GLU A 234 22.96 -17.10 11.78
C GLU A 234 22.73 -18.43 12.53
N THR A 235 21.71 -18.50 13.39
CA THR A 235 21.39 -19.69 14.18
C THR A 235 20.59 -20.68 13.34
N GLY A 236 21.31 -21.49 12.57
CA GLY A 236 20.74 -22.56 11.75
C GLY A 236 20.71 -22.28 10.25
N PHE A 237 20.85 -21.01 9.84
CA PHE A 237 20.98 -20.62 8.44
C PHE A 237 22.17 -19.67 8.26
N ASP A 238 22.87 -19.77 7.13
CA ASP A 238 23.87 -18.78 6.74
C ASP A 238 23.22 -17.56 6.04
N SER A 239 24.05 -16.56 5.73
CA SER A 239 23.63 -15.35 5.00
C SER A 239 23.01 -15.60 3.63
N THR A 240 23.29 -16.75 3.00
CA THR A 240 22.73 -17.17 1.70
C THR A 240 21.44 -17.99 1.82
N GLY A 241 21.01 -18.26 3.05
CA GLY A 241 19.81 -19.05 3.36
C GLY A 241 20.00 -20.56 3.35
N CYS A 242 21.24 -21.07 3.29
CA CYS A 242 21.51 -22.50 3.45
C CYS A 242 21.36 -22.92 4.90
N ILE A 243 20.88 -24.13 5.14
CA ILE A 243 20.91 -24.72 6.49
C ILE A 243 22.35 -25.04 6.88
N ILE A 244 22.81 -24.48 8.01
CA ILE A 244 24.09 -24.83 8.64
C ILE A 244 23.91 -25.64 9.94
N ASN A 245 22.70 -25.63 10.53
CA ASN A 245 22.36 -26.48 11.67
C ASN A 245 20.87 -26.85 11.64
N ASP A 246 20.57 -28.14 11.43
CA ASP A 246 19.19 -28.64 11.28
C ASP A 246 18.36 -28.46 12.56
N ALA A 247 18.94 -28.65 13.75
CA ALA A 247 18.22 -28.52 15.03
C ALA A 247 17.85 -27.07 15.33
N SER A 248 18.81 -26.15 15.17
CA SER A 248 18.57 -24.72 15.41
C SER A 248 17.66 -24.09 14.35
N SER A 249 17.69 -24.59 13.10
CA SER A 249 16.88 -24.05 12.01
C SER A 249 15.37 -24.03 12.29
N ASP A 250 14.84 -25.09 12.93
CA ASP A 250 13.41 -25.18 13.24
C ASP A 250 13.01 -24.23 14.38
N ALA A 251 13.85 -24.11 15.41
CA ALA A 251 13.61 -23.22 16.54
C ALA A 251 13.61 -21.76 16.08
N SER A 252 14.63 -21.35 15.33
CA SER A 252 14.76 -19.98 14.81
C SER A 252 13.62 -19.61 13.87
N LEU A 253 13.19 -20.52 12.99
CA LEU A 253 12.04 -20.27 12.11
C LEU A 253 10.73 -20.09 12.89
N ARG A 254 10.51 -20.88 13.95
CA ARG A 254 9.31 -20.78 14.77
C ARG A 254 9.27 -19.46 15.52
N GLU A 255 10.35 -19.14 16.22
CA GLU A 255 10.46 -17.94 17.05
C GLU A 255 10.38 -16.66 16.22
N ALA A 256 11.10 -16.58 15.09
CA ALA A 256 11.00 -15.43 14.20
C ALA A 256 9.57 -15.25 13.65
N ASN A 257 8.90 -16.36 13.31
CA ASN A 257 7.54 -16.31 12.79
C ASN A 257 6.51 -15.85 13.85
N GLU A 258 6.70 -16.17 15.13
CA GLU A 258 5.85 -15.67 16.22
C GLU A 258 5.89 -14.13 16.28
N TYR A 259 7.09 -13.55 16.36
CA TYR A 259 7.24 -12.09 16.34
C TYR A 259 6.77 -11.44 15.05
N MET A 260 6.93 -12.10 13.90
CA MET A 260 6.40 -11.57 12.64
C MET A 260 4.86 -11.57 12.58
N ILE A 261 4.20 -12.54 13.22
CA ILE A 261 2.74 -12.55 13.34
C ILE A 261 2.29 -11.38 14.21
N GLU A 262 2.94 -11.15 15.35
CA GLU A 262 2.66 -10.01 16.23
C GLU A 262 2.85 -8.67 15.49
N ALA A 263 4.01 -8.47 14.85
CA ALA A 263 4.29 -7.27 14.07
C ALA A 263 3.22 -7.04 13.00
N ARG A 264 2.78 -8.10 12.32
CA ARG A 264 1.74 -8.01 11.29
C ARG A 264 0.39 -7.59 11.87
N GLU A 265 0.01 -8.05 13.06
CA GLU A 265 -1.24 -7.64 13.69
C GLU A 265 -1.21 -6.17 14.10
N HIS A 266 -0.11 -5.69 14.68
CA HIS A 266 0.07 -4.26 14.96
C HIS A 266 0.04 -3.39 13.69
N ILE A 267 0.70 -3.84 12.61
CA ILE A 267 0.58 -3.19 11.29
C ILE A 267 -0.86 -3.16 10.81
N ARG A 268 -1.64 -4.23 11.03
CA ARG A 268 -3.06 -4.28 10.64
C ARG A 268 -3.87 -3.22 11.40
N GLN A 269 -3.65 -3.11 12.72
CA GLN A 269 -4.33 -2.10 13.55
C GLN A 269 -3.93 -0.68 13.16
N ALA A 270 -2.63 -0.43 12.99
CA ALA A 270 -2.12 0.85 12.49
C ALA A 270 -2.78 1.25 11.17
N ASN A 271 -2.95 0.32 10.22
CA ASN A 271 -3.63 0.61 8.95
C ASN A 271 -5.13 0.90 9.10
N LEU A 272 -5.82 0.31 10.09
CA LEU A 272 -7.22 0.62 10.37
C LEU A 272 -7.35 2.03 10.94
N ILE A 273 -6.53 2.37 11.94
CA ILE A 273 -6.50 3.71 12.55
C ILE A 273 -6.14 4.75 11.49
N LEU A 274 -5.14 4.48 10.65
CA LEU A 274 -4.74 5.36 9.57
C LEU A 274 -5.88 5.65 8.58
N LYS A 275 -6.74 4.66 8.30
CA LYS A 275 -7.92 4.85 7.46
C LYS A 275 -8.93 5.81 8.12
N ASP A 276 -9.10 5.71 9.44
CA ASP A 276 -10.00 6.58 10.19
C ASP A 276 -9.46 8.01 10.25
N ILE A 277 -8.15 8.17 10.49
CA ILE A 277 -7.43 9.46 10.35
C ILE A 277 -7.70 10.07 8.97
N PHE A 278 -7.59 9.29 7.88
CA PHE A 278 -7.84 9.82 6.54
C PHE A 278 -9.27 10.27 6.32
N LYS A 279 -10.23 9.51 6.85
CA LYS A 279 -11.64 9.87 6.77
C LYS A 279 -11.88 11.20 7.51
N GLU A 280 -11.36 11.33 8.71
CA GLU A 280 -11.49 12.55 9.52
C GLU A 280 -10.78 13.74 8.86
N VAL A 281 -9.54 13.60 8.39
CA VAL A 281 -8.84 14.66 7.65
C VAL A 281 -9.65 15.10 6.42
N LYS A 282 -10.33 14.18 5.74
CA LYS A 282 -11.21 14.50 4.61
C LYS A 282 -12.49 15.22 5.05
N GLU A 283 -13.03 14.90 6.21
CA GLU A 283 -14.26 15.52 6.75
C GLU A 283 -13.97 16.90 7.36
N SER A 284 -12.83 17.07 8.04
CA SER A 284 -12.38 18.35 8.62
C SER A 284 -11.88 19.34 7.56
N ARG A 285 -11.49 18.84 6.38
CA ARG A 285 -11.11 19.65 5.22
C ARG A 285 -12.26 19.62 4.23
N SER A 286 -13.16 20.62 4.27
CA SER A 286 -14.17 20.84 3.23
C SER A 286 -13.51 21.05 1.87
N ALA A 287 -13.27 19.93 1.20
CA ALA A 287 -12.63 19.86 -0.09
C ALA A 287 -13.70 19.55 -1.12
N VAL A 288 -13.92 20.48 -2.03
CA VAL A 288 -14.82 20.28 -3.16
C VAL A 288 -14.04 19.60 -4.28
N PHE A 289 -14.58 18.47 -4.73
CA PHE A 289 -14.05 17.71 -5.87
C PHE A 289 -15.02 17.84 -7.04
N LEU A 290 -14.55 18.37 -8.16
CA LEU A 290 -15.33 18.50 -9.38
C LEU A 290 -14.65 17.71 -10.51
N ASN A 291 -15.45 17.14 -11.39
CA ASN A 291 -14.99 16.46 -12.60
C ASN A 291 -15.97 16.72 -13.75
N GLY A 292 -15.45 16.91 -14.95
CA GLY A 292 -16.29 17.07 -16.14
C GLY A 292 -15.74 18.07 -17.14
N THR A 293 -16.63 18.54 -18.00
CA THR A 293 -16.36 19.54 -19.04
C THR A 293 -17.22 20.77 -18.78
N GLY A 294 -16.65 21.96 -18.87
CA GLY A 294 -17.38 23.22 -18.66
C GLY A 294 -16.48 24.33 -18.17
N SER A 295 -17.09 25.35 -17.57
CA SER A 295 -16.41 26.47 -16.92
C SER A 295 -16.56 26.40 -15.41
N LEU A 296 -15.51 26.77 -14.70
CA LEU A 296 -15.44 26.92 -13.25
C LEU A 296 -14.99 28.34 -12.95
N TYR A 297 -15.72 28.99 -12.05
CA TYR A 297 -15.29 30.20 -11.39
C TYR A 297 -15.16 29.91 -9.90
N ALA A 298 -14.03 30.26 -9.28
CA ALA A 298 -13.81 30.08 -7.86
C ALA A 298 -13.11 31.32 -7.27
N GLU A 299 -13.65 31.81 -6.16
CA GLU A 299 -13.07 32.88 -5.37
C GLU A 299 -12.80 32.39 -3.95
N GLY A 300 -11.66 32.77 -3.36
CA GLY A 300 -11.44 32.57 -1.94
C GLY A 300 -9.99 32.42 -1.52
N ASN A 301 -9.82 31.95 -0.29
CA ASN A 301 -8.53 31.72 0.35
C ASN A 301 -8.30 30.22 0.49
N GLY A 302 -7.11 29.75 0.09
CA GLY A 302 -6.75 28.35 0.24
C GLY A 302 -5.97 27.81 -0.93
N ARG A 303 -6.41 26.66 -1.46
CA ARG A 303 -5.72 25.90 -2.50
C ARG A 303 -6.68 25.39 -3.56
N ALA A 304 -6.29 25.57 -4.81
CA ALA A 304 -6.95 24.93 -5.93
C ALA A 304 -5.94 24.08 -6.71
N ALA A 305 -6.36 22.90 -7.14
CA ALA A 305 -5.59 22.06 -8.04
C ALA A 305 -6.45 21.61 -9.21
N ILE A 306 -5.93 21.74 -10.43
CA ILE A 306 -6.62 21.41 -11.67
C ILE A 306 -5.76 20.46 -12.48
N PHE A 307 -6.40 19.42 -13.01
CA PHE A 307 -5.79 18.47 -13.93
C PHE A 307 -6.67 18.26 -15.14
N GLY A 308 -6.14 18.48 -16.34
CA GLY A 308 -6.87 18.20 -17.57
C GLY A 308 -6.42 19.01 -18.78
N ASN A 309 -7.30 19.08 -19.77
CA ASN A 309 -7.16 19.94 -20.94
C ASN A 309 -7.94 21.21 -20.64
N VAL A 310 -7.25 22.24 -20.16
CA VAL A 310 -7.87 23.41 -19.54
C VAL A 310 -7.13 24.69 -19.91
N THR A 311 -7.89 25.78 -19.96
CA THR A 311 -7.39 27.15 -19.90
C THR A 311 -7.76 27.70 -18.53
N ILE A 312 -6.83 28.36 -17.85
CA ILE A 312 -6.97 28.88 -16.50
C ILE A 312 -6.52 30.34 -16.52
N ASN A 313 -7.41 31.25 -16.16
CA ASN A 313 -7.08 32.64 -15.86
C ASN A 313 -7.18 32.82 -14.35
N LEU A 314 -6.21 33.49 -13.74
CA LEU A 314 -6.24 33.66 -12.30
C LEU A 314 -5.57 34.95 -11.83
N SER A 315 -6.03 35.43 -10.69
CA SER A 315 -5.34 36.44 -9.89
C SER A 315 -5.30 36.00 -8.44
N ALA A 316 -4.21 36.29 -7.73
CA ALA A 316 -4.08 35.97 -6.32
C ALA A 316 -3.00 36.82 -5.66
N GLU A 317 -3.13 37.09 -4.36
CA GLU A 317 -2.10 37.79 -3.60
C GLU A 317 -1.08 36.83 -3.00
N ASN A 318 0.21 37.11 -3.23
CA ASN A 318 1.35 36.34 -2.70
C ASN A 318 1.24 34.83 -2.91
N ALA A 319 0.62 34.41 -4.01
CA ALA A 319 0.38 33.01 -4.28
C ALA A 319 1.66 32.27 -4.64
N THR A 320 1.70 31.00 -4.25
CA THR A 320 2.62 30.01 -4.77
C THR A 320 1.89 29.15 -5.78
N ILE A 321 2.40 29.11 -7.00
CA ILE A 321 1.84 28.34 -8.10
C ILE A 321 2.85 27.32 -8.56
N VAL A 322 2.39 26.11 -8.85
CA VAL A 322 3.18 25.07 -9.48
C VAL A 322 2.43 24.55 -10.69
N VAL A 323 3.10 24.56 -11.83
CA VAL A 323 2.51 24.15 -13.10
C VAL A 323 3.45 23.20 -13.84
N SER A 324 2.87 22.24 -14.55
CA SER A 324 3.62 21.27 -15.33
C SER A 324 4.28 21.89 -16.56
N ARG A 325 5.42 21.32 -16.97
CA ARG A 325 6.25 21.85 -18.08
C ARG A 325 5.54 21.93 -19.43
N ASN A 326 4.54 21.10 -19.64
CA ASN A 326 3.71 21.05 -20.84
C ASN A 326 2.62 22.13 -20.88
N ALA A 327 2.55 23.03 -19.89
CA ALA A 327 1.65 24.16 -19.91
C ALA A 327 2.33 25.40 -20.53
N GLU A 328 1.56 26.13 -21.33
CA GLU A 328 1.88 27.49 -21.73
C GLU A 328 1.43 28.45 -20.63
N VAL A 329 2.34 29.31 -20.15
CA VAL A 329 2.10 30.17 -18.98
C VAL A 329 2.52 31.59 -19.30
N THR A 330 1.56 32.52 -19.19
CA THR A 330 1.81 33.96 -19.18
C THR A 330 1.61 34.48 -17.77
N VAL A 331 2.52 35.33 -17.29
CA VAL A 331 2.47 35.90 -15.94
C VAL A 331 2.56 37.41 -16.01
N ASN A 332 1.80 38.11 -15.17
CA ASN A 332 1.90 39.55 -15.00
C ASN A 332 2.21 39.91 -13.54
N GLY A 333 3.11 40.88 -13.36
CA GLY A 333 3.58 41.35 -12.07
C GLY A 333 5.02 40.96 -11.74
N ASN A 334 5.44 41.22 -10.50
CA ASN A 334 6.80 40.96 -10.03
C ASN A 334 6.82 39.68 -9.20
N GLY A 335 7.67 38.73 -9.55
CA GLY A 335 7.76 37.46 -8.83
C GLY A 335 9.01 36.67 -9.16
N THR A 336 9.10 35.46 -8.61
CA THR A 336 10.20 34.51 -8.85
C THR A 336 9.69 33.28 -9.59
N ARG A 337 10.49 32.84 -10.57
CA ARG A 337 10.27 31.61 -11.35
C ARG A 337 11.42 30.66 -11.07
N VAL A 338 11.11 29.45 -10.61
CA VAL A 338 12.09 28.40 -10.29
C VAL A 338 11.67 27.10 -10.98
N GLU A 339 12.59 26.50 -11.72
CA GLU A 339 12.41 25.14 -12.23
C GLU A 339 12.75 24.14 -11.12
N LEU A 340 11.82 23.25 -10.82
CA LEU A 340 11.98 22.22 -9.79
C LEU A 340 12.69 20.99 -10.37
N GLU A 341 13.29 20.15 -9.51
CA GLU A 341 14.02 18.94 -9.93
C GLU A 341 13.16 17.96 -10.76
N ASN A 342 11.84 18.01 -10.60
CA ASN A 342 10.88 17.20 -11.35
C ASN A 342 10.46 17.83 -12.71
N GLY A 343 11.10 18.91 -13.14
CA GLY A 343 10.84 19.63 -14.38
C GLY A 343 9.61 20.54 -14.35
N ASN A 344 8.87 20.61 -13.24
CA ASN A 344 7.75 21.55 -13.09
C ASN A 344 8.25 22.95 -12.76
N ILE A 345 7.43 23.96 -13.02
CA ILE A 345 7.79 25.35 -12.81
C ILE A 345 7.02 25.88 -11.61
N LYS A 346 7.75 26.38 -10.61
CA LYS A 346 7.21 27.09 -9.46
C LYS A 346 7.26 28.60 -9.73
N TYR A 347 6.13 29.27 -9.53
CA TYR A 347 6.00 30.72 -9.55
C TYR A 347 5.61 31.23 -8.17
N GLN A 348 6.15 32.38 -7.76
CA GLN A 348 5.82 32.99 -6.48
C GLN A 348 5.80 34.52 -6.58
N GLY A 349 4.75 35.16 -6.07
CA GLY A 349 4.64 36.62 -5.94
C GLY A 349 4.01 37.38 -7.11
N TYR A 350 3.77 36.74 -8.26
CA TYR A 350 3.06 37.38 -9.38
C TYR A 350 1.57 37.60 -9.06
N GLY A 351 0.97 38.61 -9.70
CA GLY A 351 -0.41 39.05 -9.42
C GLY A 351 -1.48 38.41 -10.31
N SER A 352 -1.15 38.08 -11.57
CA SER A 352 -2.08 37.36 -12.46
C SER A 352 -1.36 36.36 -13.38
N PHE A 353 -2.07 35.31 -13.77
CA PHE A 353 -1.55 34.24 -14.61
C PHE A 353 -2.60 33.77 -15.61
N ASP A 354 -2.15 33.49 -16.82
CA ASP A 354 -2.90 32.79 -17.85
C ASP A 354 -2.16 31.48 -18.16
N VAL A 355 -2.82 30.36 -17.97
CA VAL A 355 -2.24 29.01 -18.11
C VAL A 355 -3.11 28.21 -19.06
N SER A 356 -2.50 27.60 -20.09
CA SER A 356 -3.23 26.70 -20.98
C SER A 356 -2.41 25.47 -21.32
N GLY A 357 -3.08 24.37 -21.65
CA GLY A 357 -2.42 23.20 -22.21
C GLY A 357 -3.25 21.93 -22.13
N GLU A 358 -2.67 20.87 -22.70
CA GLU A 358 -3.24 19.53 -22.69
C GLU A 358 -2.62 18.68 -21.58
N GLN A 359 -3.45 18.01 -20.79
CA GLN A 359 -3.05 17.17 -19.66
C GLN A 359 -2.10 17.89 -18.69
N ILE A 360 -2.40 19.15 -18.39
CA ILE A 360 -1.58 19.94 -17.48
C ILE A 360 -1.93 19.63 -16.03
N HIS A 361 -0.94 19.80 -15.16
CA HIS A 361 -1.10 19.83 -13.71
C HIS A 361 -0.89 21.26 -13.23
N PHE A 362 -1.92 21.84 -12.63
CA PHE A 362 -1.87 23.18 -12.07
C PHE A 362 -2.23 23.10 -10.59
N ALA A 363 -1.47 23.77 -9.74
CA ALA A 363 -1.78 23.93 -8.32
C ALA A 363 -1.45 25.35 -7.86
N ILE A 364 -2.35 25.95 -7.10
CA ILE A 364 -2.19 27.26 -6.47
C ILE A 364 -2.44 27.15 -4.97
N SER A 365 -1.67 27.90 -4.20
CA SER A 365 -1.90 28.17 -2.78
C SER A 365 -1.71 29.66 -2.54
N GLY A 366 -2.70 30.33 -1.95
CA GLY A 366 -2.65 31.76 -1.76
C GLY A 366 -3.91 32.33 -1.12
N ASN A 367 -3.92 33.65 -1.01
CA ASN A 367 -5.07 34.42 -0.56
C ASN A 367 -5.66 35.19 -1.74
N ASP A 368 -6.94 35.55 -1.62
CA ASP A 368 -7.70 36.32 -2.62
C ASP A 368 -7.57 35.72 -4.02
N ILE A 369 -7.63 34.38 -4.08
CA ILE A 369 -7.60 33.63 -5.33
C ILE A 369 -8.91 33.92 -6.04
N VAL A 370 -8.82 34.48 -7.24
CA VAL A 370 -9.88 34.47 -8.26
C VAL A 370 -9.39 33.56 -9.36
N LEU A 371 -10.10 32.47 -9.59
CA LEU A 371 -9.74 31.44 -10.55
C LEU A 371 -10.89 31.21 -11.51
N GLU A 372 -10.61 31.38 -12.79
CA GLU A 372 -11.47 31.00 -13.90
C GLU A 372 -10.82 29.85 -14.64
N ALA A 373 -11.52 28.74 -14.84
CA ALA A 373 -11.02 27.63 -15.63
C ALA A 373 -12.08 27.14 -16.60
N ALA A 374 -11.69 26.88 -17.84
CA ALA A 374 -12.56 26.31 -18.86
C ALA A 374 -11.88 25.10 -19.51
N GLY A 375 -12.63 24.02 -19.73
CA GLY A 375 -12.15 22.83 -20.42
C GLY A 375 -12.65 21.53 -19.83
N THR A 376 -11.89 20.45 -20.00
CA THR A 376 -12.22 19.12 -19.48
C THR A 376 -11.17 18.66 -18.48
N GLY A 377 -11.60 18.36 -17.25
CA GLY A 377 -10.65 18.00 -16.21
C GLY A 377 -11.26 17.62 -14.87
N ARG A 378 -10.39 17.63 -13.86
CA ARG A 378 -10.69 17.41 -12.45
C ARG A 378 -10.19 18.60 -11.65
N VAL A 379 -11.00 19.07 -10.72
CA VAL A 379 -10.69 20.19 -9.85
C VAL A 379 -10.78 19.73 -8.40
N LEU A 380 -9.81 20.15 -7.60
CA LEU A 380 -9.82 20.08 -6.16
C LEU A 380 -9.75 21.50 -5.61
N LEU A 381 -10.74 21.87 -4.81
CA LEU A 381 -10.82 23.13 -4.10
C LEU A 381 -10.78 22.82 -2.60
N CYS A 382 -9.69 23.16 -1.90
CA CYS A 382 -9.59 23.16 -0.43
C CYS A 382 -9.39 24.57 0.15
N GLY A 383 -10.31 25.09 0.97
CA GLY A 383 -10.18 26.44 1.51
C GLY A 383 -11.49 27.03 2.02
N ASN A 384 -11.58 28.35 1.98
CA ASN A 384 -12.77 29.13 2.27
C ASN A 384 -13.07 30.08 1.10
N GLY A 385 -14.26 29.96 0.52
CA GLY A 385 -14.76 30.91 -0.47
C GLY A 385 -16.00 30.41 -1.21
N THR A 386 -16.16 30.85 -2.45
CA THR A 386 -17.26 30.41 -3.31
C THR A 386 -16.78 29.83 -4.64
N TYR A 387 -17.60 29.00 -5.26
CA TYR A 387 -17.41 28.59 -6.63
C TYR A 387 -18.77 28.46 -7.33
N HIS A 388 -18.76 28.62 -8.66
CA HIS A 388 -19.89 28.24 -9.49
C HIS A 388 -19.38 27.55 -10.75
N ILE A 389 -20.22 26.67 -11.30
CA ILE A 389 -19.91 25.92 -12.52
C ILE A 389 -20.98 26.16 -13.56
N ASP A 390 -20.53 26.44 -14.78
CA ASP A 390 -21.38 26.48 -15.96
C ASP A 390 -21.06 25.22 -16.79
N ASN A 391 -21.87 24.19 -16.57
CA ASN A 391 -21.75 22.90 -17.24
C ASN A 391 -23.01 22.62 -18.06
N THR A 392 -22.85 22.20 -19.31
CA THR A 392 -23.96 21.79 -20.18
C THR A 392 -24.70 20.53 -19.70
N ASP A 393 -24.12 19.73 -18.79
CA ASP A 393 -24.62 18.39 -18.39
C ASP A 393 -24.82 18.17 -16.86
N SER A 394 -25.01 19.21 -16.04
CA SER A 394 -25.18 19.02 -14.57
C SER A 394 -26.35 19.80 -13.98
N ASP A 395 -27.07 19.19 -13.02
CA ASP A 395 -28.17 19.79 -12.25
C ASP A 395 -27.74 20.96 -11.32
N LEU A 396 -26.45 21.35 -11.33
CA LEU A 396 -25.85 22.42 -10.52
C LEU A 396 -25.65 23.74 -11.30
N GLN A 397 -26.28 23.91 -12.46
CA GLN A 397 -26.13 25.12 -13.28
C GLN A 397 -26.49 26.41 -12.53
N GLY A 398 -25.60 27.40 -12.59
CA GLY A 398 -25.86 28.79 -12.18
C GLY A 398 -26.01 29.05 -10.67
N ALA A 399 -25.83 28.03 -9.82
CA ALA A 399 -25.87 28.22 -8.37
C ALA A 399 -24.47 28.54 -7.81
N ILE A 400 -24.38 29.59 -6.99
CA ILE A 400 -23.16 29.90 -6.23
C ILE A 400 -23.09 28.94 -5.06
N HIS A 401 -22.04 28.12 -5.03
CA HIS A 401 -21.76 27.17 -3.97
C HIS A 401 -20.65 27.67 -3.05
N GLN A 402 -20.76 27.38 -1.76
CA GLN A 402 -19.70 27.67 -0.79
C GLN A 402 -18.73 26.49 -0.73
N TRP A 403 -17.43 26.77 -0.71
CA TRP A 403 -16.39 25.83 -0.27
C TRP A 403 -15.80 26.42 1.00
N THR A 404 -16.40 26.13 2.14
CA THR A 404 -15.93 26.55 3.46
C THR A 404 -15.60 25.33 4.29
N ALA A 405 -14.50 25.37 5.06
CA ALA A 405 -14.32 24.48 6.22
C ALA A 405 -15.63 24.45 7.05
N PRO A 406 -16.06 23.30 7.61
CA PRO A 406 -17.37 23.22 8.25
C PRO A 406 -17.48 24.28 9.33
N TYR A 407 -18.55 25.07 9.25
CA TYR A 407 -18.95 25.98 10.31
C TYR A 407 -19.09 25.17 11.60
N ALA A 408 -18.35 25.57 12.64
CA ALA A 408 -18.53 25.06 13.99
C ALA A 408 -20.03 25.16 14.33
N ILE A 409 -20.65 24.02 14.64
CA ILE A 409 -22.02 24.00 15.11
C ILE A 409 -22.09 24.87 16.36
N GLN A 410 -22.89 25.92 16.31
CA GLN A 410 -23.36 26.63 17.48
C GLN A 410 -23.99 25.63 18.46
N GLY A 411 -23.41 25.49 19.64
CA GLY A 411 -24.15 25.25 20.87
C GLY A 411 -24.00 26.51 21.72
N THR A 412 -25.03 27.22 22.18
CA THR A 412 -26.42 26.85 22.41
C THR A 412 -27.25 28.14 22.52
N MET A 413 -28.39 28.20 21.82
CA MET A 413 -29.53 28.98 22.33
C MET A 413 -30.28 28.11 23.33
N PHE A 414 -30.29 28.51 24.59
CA PHE A 414 -31.35 28.14 25.53
C PHE A 414 -31.88 29.42 26.21
N GLY A 415 -33.12 29.75 25.87
CA GLY A 415 -34.16 30.19 26.79
C GLY A 415 -33.91 31.44 27.64
N GLN A 416 -34.54 32.54 27.24
CA GLN A 416 -35.13 33.46 28.21
C GLN A 416 -36.13 32.69 29.09
N GLN A 417 -36.07 32.89 30.42
CA GLN A 417 -37.25 32.94 31.28
C GLN A 417 -36.89 33.61 32.63
N PRO A 418 -37.88 34.11 33.40
CA PRO A 418 -37.98 35.50 33.82
C PRO A 418 -37.49 35.76 35.25
N GLN A 419 -37.34 37.05 35.58
CA GLN A 419 -37.16 37.52 36.96
C GLN A 419 -38.23 36.97 37.91
N PRO A 420 -37.86 36.53 39.13
CA PRO A 420 -38.81 36.45 40.24
C PRO A 420 -38.82 37.77 41.01
N GLN A 421 -40.00 38.36 41.07
CA GLN A 421 -40.37 39.41 42.02
C GLN A 421 -40.36 38.89 43.47
N GLN A 422 -39.95 39.80 44.36
CA GLN A 422 -40.40 39.97 45.75
C GLN A 422 -40.23 38.82 46.76
N GLN A 423 -39.25 39.05 47.65
CA GLN A 423 -39.34 38.73 49.08
C GLN A 423 -40.69 39.14 49.67
N LYS A 424 -41.42 38.19 50.25
CA LYS A 424 -42.29 38.40 51.43
C LYS A 424 -42.50 37.09 52.19
N ASN A 425 -42.52 37.24 53.52
CA ASN A 425 -42.83 36.28 54.59
C ASN A 425 -41.62 35.44 55.04
N GLY A 426 -41.18 35.41 56.31
CA GLY A 426 -41.84 35.82 57.55
C GLY A 426 -41.79 34.65 58.55
N TRP A 427 -40.74 34.62 59.38
CA TRP A 427 -40.64 34.15 60.77
C TRP A 427 -41.24 32.81 61.28
N ARG A 428 -40.41 32.19 62.15
CA ARG A 428 -40.67 31.25 63.27
C ARG A 428 -40.88 29.77 62.88
N ARG A 429 -40.26 28.80 63.55
CA ARG A 429 -39.74 28.71 64.92
C ARG A 429 -38.51 27.81 64.97
#